data_AF-A0A383UWZ9-F1
#
_entry.id   AF-A0A383UWZ9-F1
#
_cell.length_a   1.000
_cell.length_b   1.000
_cell.length_c   1.000
_cell.angle_alpha   90.00
_cell.angle_beta   90.00
_cell.angle_gamma   90.00
#
_symmetry.space_group_name_H-M   'P 1'
#
loop_
_entity.id
_entity.type
_entity.pdbx_description
1 polymer ?
#
loop_
_entity_poly.entity_id
_entity_poly.type
_entity_poly.pdbx_seq_one_letter_code
_entity_poly.pdbx_strand_id
1 'polypeptide(L)'
;MRLTSLAVILQSASFFVTTFAVLTKRHVNEEDKGFNCDGREIWHEEYSRVDKLQLTGQATPMGLTLDNIYLNLLGNQAVDTTVTFGERENGGRRFSELITLWQKEDIYAGYFINSYILITNRNDRVNAMMKRTTFYGNNHHAEPEPEGVYSMCEILI
;
A
#
# COMPACT_ATOMS: atom_id res chain seq x y z
N MET A 1 -16.19 -51.58 19.12
CA MET A 1 -16.60 -50.22 19.52
C MET A 1 -15.45 -49.39 20.13
N ARG A 2 -14.23 -49.40 19.56
CA ARG A 2 -13.09 -48.59 20.06
C ARG A 2 -12.60 -47.51 19.07
N LEU A 3 -13.00 -47.61 17.80
CA LEU A 3 -12.64 -46.67 16.73
C LEU A 3 -13.46 -45.37 16.75
N THR A 4 -14.67 -45.40 17.33
CA THR A 4 -15.56 -44.23 17.40
C THR A 4 -15.07 -43.17 18.39
N SER A 5 -14.45 -43.58 19.51
CA SER A 5 -13.88 -42.65 20.49
C SER A 5 -12.69 -41.87 19.91
N LEU A 6 -11.84 -42.54 19.12
CA LEU A 6 -10.68 -41.89 18.48
C LEU A 6 -11.12 -40.86 17.43
N ALA A 7 -12.17 -41.18 16.66
CA ALA A 7 -12.74 -40.29 15.66
C ALA A 7 -13.34 -39.01 16.28
N VAL A 8 -13.99 -39.12 17.44
CA VAL A 8 -14.55 -37.95 18.15
C VAL A 8 -13.44 -37.02 18.67
N ILE A 9 -12.33 -37.57 19.17
CA ILE A 9 -11.17 -36.78 19.63
C ILE A 9 -10.47 -36.07 18.46
N LEU A 10 -10.31 -36.74 17.32
CA LEU A 10 -9.71 -36.15 16.12
C LEU A 10 -10.61 -35.05 15.52
N GLN A 11 -11.93 -35.23 15.54
CA GLN A 11 -12.86 -34.20 15.08
C GLN A 11 -12.85 -32.97 16.00
N SER A 12 -12.89 -33.16 17.33
CA SER A 12 -12.82 -32.02 18.26
C SER A 12 -11.49 -31.28 18.12
N ALA A 13 -10.36 -31.99 18.04
CA ALA A 13 -9.06 -31.36 17.77
C ALA A 13 -9.04 -30.58 16.45
N SER A 14 -9.68 -31.09 15.39
CA SER A 14 -9.80 -30.39 14.10
C SER A 14 -10.60 -29.08 14.22
N PHE A 15 -11.70 -29.07 14.98
CA PHE A 15 -12.47 -27.84 15.26
C PHE A 15 -11.67 -26.84 16.10
N PHE A 16 -10.89 -27.31 17.08
CA PHE A 16 -10.01 -26.43 17.86
C PHE A 16 -8.89 -25.85 17.03
N VAL A 17 -8.22 -26.64 16.18
CA VAL A 17 -7.13 -26.18 15.31
C VAL A 17 -7.63 -25.19 14.27
N THR A 18 -8.81 -25.42 13.67
CA THR A 18 -9.40 -24.49 12.71
C THR A 18 -9.82 -23.17 13.36
N THR A 19 -10.40 -23.21 14.55
CA THR A 19 -10.75 -21.99 15.31
C THR A 19 -9.50 -21.22 15.73
N PHE A 20 -8.45 -21.92 16.17
CA PHE A 20 -7.18 -21.30 16.55
C PHE A 20 -6.45 -20.71 15.34
N ALA A 21 -6.50 -21.36 14.18
CA ALA A 21 -5.93 -20.85 12.93
C ALA A 21 -6.65 -19.59 12.42
N VAL A 22 -7.96 -19.46 12.64
CA VAL A 22 -8.73 -18.25 12.36
C VAL A 22 -8.35 -17.11 13.31
N LEU A 23 -8.01 -17.42 14.58
CA LEU A 23 -7.52 -16.44 15.54
C LEU A 23 -6.06 -16.02 15.29
N THR A 24 -5.21 -16.90 14.77
CA THR A 24 -3.78 -16.63 14.51
C THR A 24 -3.50 -16.05 13.14
N LYS A 25 -4.37 -16.23 12.14
CA LYS A 25 -4.38 -15.39 10.92
C LYS A 25 -5.04 -14.03 11.16
N ARG A 26 -4.74 -13.39 12.30
CA ARG A 26 -5.05 -11.98 12.47
C ARG A 26 -4.30 -11.23 11.38
N HIS A 27 -5.03 -10.48 10.57
CA HIS A 27 -4.43 -9.40 9.80
C HIS A 27 -3.54 -8.58 10.74
N VAL A 28 -2.36 -8.20 10.28
CA VAL A 28 -1.47 -7.27 11.01
C VAL A 28 -2.31 -6.10 11.51
N ASN A 29 -2.22 -5.82 12.81
CA ASN A 29 -2.97 -4.72 13.42
C ASN A 29 -2.61 -3.44 12.67
N GLU A 30 -3.61 -2.61 12.38
CA GLU A 30 -3.37 -1.41 11.57
C GLU A 30 -2.46 -0.40 12.28
N GLU A 31 -2.46 -0.43 13.61
CA GLU A 31 -1.59 0.36 14.47
C GLU A 31 -0.10 -0.03 14.34
N ASP A 32 0.18 -1.29 13.99
CA ASP A 32 1.55 -1.82 13.85
C ASP A 32 2.08 -1.66 12.41
N LYS A 33 1.30 -1.08 11.49
CA LYS A 33 1.70 -0.94 10.09
C LYS A 33 2.56 0.30 9.89
N GLY A 34 3.73 0.10 9.29
CA GLY A 34 4.57 1.15 8.74
C GLY A 34 4.86 0.93 7.25
N PHE A 35 5.32 1.99 6.60
CA PHE A 35 5.75 1.96 5.21
C PHE A 35 7.10 2.63 5.05
N ASN A 36 8.08 1.94 4.47
CA ASN A 36 9.36 2.52 4.09
C ASN A 36 9.34 2.90 2.61
N CYS A 37 9.34 4.21 2.35
CA CYS A 37 9.34 4.77 1.01
C CYS A 37 10.73 5.35 0.69
N ASP A 38 11.68 4.52 0.27
CA ASP A 38 13.07 4.88 -0.02
C ASP A 38 13.79 5.61 1.14
N GLY A 39 13.70 5.03 2.35
CA GLY A 39 14.32 5.55 3.57
C GLY A 39 13.42 6.47 4.40
N ARG A 40 12.24 6.85 3.87
CA ARG A 40 11.22 7.56 4.63
C ARG A 40 10.21 6.57 5.21
N GLU A 41 10.32 6.31 6.52
CA GLU A 41 9.38 5.48 7.25
C GLU A 41 8.14 6.27 7.66
N ILE A 42 6.94 5.84 7.26
CA ILE A 42 5.66 6.45 7.60
C ILE A 42 4.84 5.43 8.37
N TRP A 43 4.68 5.67 9.67
CA TRP A 43 3.97 4.78 10.60
C TRP A 43 2.50 5.18 10.75
N HIS A 44 1.69 4.27 11.32
CA HIS A 44 0.27 4.48 11.57
C HIS A 44 -0.05 5.83 12.23
N GLU A 45 0.69 6.19 13.27
CA GLU A 45 0.48 7.44 14.00
C GLU A 45 0.54 8.68 13.13
N GLU A 46 1.29 8.61 12.03
CA GLU A 46 1.48 9.71 11.10
C GLU A 46 0.41 9.70 10.01
N TYR A 47 0.29 8.61 9.25
CA TYR A 47 -0.67 8.57 8.13
C TYR A 47 -2.14 8.57 8.60
N SER A 48 -2.44 8.14 9.82
CA SER A 48 -3.80 8.18 10.36
C SER A 48 -4.28 9.60 10.64
N ARG A 49 -3.38 10.50 11.07
CA ARG A 49 -3.70 11.85 11.55
C ARG A 49 -3.67 12.94 10.49
N VAL A 50 -2.97 12.71 9.38
CA VAL A 50 -2.86 13.69 8.30
C VAL A 50 -4.09 13.72 7.41
N ASP A 51 -4.33 14.91 6.83
CA ASP A 51 -5.36 15.12 5.83
C ASP A 51 -5.10 14.29 4.58
N LYS A 52 -6.19 13.72 4.06
CA LYS A 52 -6.18 12.77 2.95
C LYS A 52 -7.00 13.35 1.81
N LEU A 53 -6.38 13.51 0.64
CA LEU A 53 -7.08 13.84 -0.58
C LEU A 53 -7.34 12.55 -1.35
N GLN A 54 -8.61 12.15 -1.48
CA GLN A 54 -8.94 11.00 -2.30
C GLN A 54 -8.68 11.32 -3.78
N LEU A 55 -7.86 10.48 -4.41
CA LEU A 55 -7.54 10.56 -5.82
C LEU A 55 -8.49 9.67 -6.62
N THR A 56 -9.09 10.24 -7.66
CA THR A 56 -10.00 9.55 -8.58
C THR A 56 -9.71 9.97 -10.01
N GLY A 57 -10.00 9.10 -10.98
CA GLY A 57 -9.84 9.41 -12.40
C GLY A 57 -8.48 9.03 -12.96
N GLN A 58 -8.06 9.75 -14.00
CA GLN A 58 -6.80 9.50 -14.70
C GLN A 58 -5.62 10.05 -13.89
N ALA A 59 -4.57 9.24 -13.77
CA ALA A 59 -3.34 9.56 -13.06
C ALA A 59 -2.23 10.03 -14.00
N THR A 60 -2.34 9.75 -15.30
CA THR A 60 -1.37 10.15 -16.33
C THR A 60 -2.07 10.69 -17.58
N PRO A 61 -1.39 11.51 -18.40
CA PRO A 61 -1.91 11.99 -19.69
C PRO A 61 -2.29 10.87 -20.66
N MET A 62 -1.66 9.70 -20.54
CA MET A 62 -1.98 8.50 -21.32
C MET A 62 -3.26 7.78 -20.87
N GLY A 63 -3.98 8.33 -19.88
CA GLY A 63 -5.25 7.79 -19.40
C GLY A 63 -5.12 6.60 -18.44
N LEU A 64 -3.93 6.33 -17.90
CA LEU A 64 -3.75 5.28 -16.89
C LEU A 64 -4.38 5.71 -15.57
N THR A 65 -5.08 4.80 -14.91
CA THR A 65 -5.58 5.02 -13.54
C THR A 65 -4.53 4.61 -12.51
N LEU A 66 -4.67 5.08 -11.27
CA LEU A 66 -3.83 4.62 -10.15
C LEU A 66 -3.94 3.12 -9.90
N ASP A 67 -5.08 2.50 -10.22
CA ASP A 67 -5.25 1.06 -10.11
C ASP A 67 -4.40 0.30 -11.15
N ASN A 68 -4.33 0.81 -12.39
CA ASN A 68 -3.45 0.25 -13.41
C ASN A 68 -1.98 0.36 -13.00
N ILE A 69 -1.58 1.53 -12.48
CA ILE A 69 -0.21 1.76 -12.01
C ILE A 69 0.11 0.81 -10.86
N TYR A 70 -0.77 0.71 -9.86
CA TYR A 70 -0.62 -0.18 -8.72
C TYR A 70 -0.45 -1.64 -9.14
N LEU A 71 -1.33 -2.15 -10.00
CA LEU A 71 -1.27 -3.53 -10.50
C LEU A 71 0.01 -3.80 -11.30
N ASN A 72 0.45 -2.83 -12.12
CA ASN A 72 1.71 -2.94 -12.87
C ASN A 72 2.91 -2.98 -11.92
N LEU A 73 2.92 -2.13 -10.88
CA LEU A 73 3.99 -2.12 -9.89
C LEU A 73 4.06 -3.44 -9.12
N LEU A 74 2.91 -4.03 -8.76
CA LEU A 74 2.88 -5.35 -8.12
C LEU A 74 3.38 -6.46 -9.07
N GLY A 75 3.00 -6.42 -10.34
CA GLY A 75 3.38 -7.44 -11.33
C GLY A 75 4.86 -7.39 -11.73
N ASN A 76 5.52 -6.24 -11.59
CA ASN A 76 6.91 -6.03 -12.01
C ASN A 76 7.93 -6.25 -10.89
N GLN A 77 7.48 -6.59 -9.66
CA GLN A 77 8.39 -6.85 -8.55
C GLN A 77 8.93 -8.28 -8.59
N ALA A 78 10.13 -8.40 -9.14
CA ALA A 78 11.08 -9.48 -8.85
C ALA A 78 11.75 -9.32 -7.46
N VAL A 79 11.15 -8.53 -6.55
CA VAL A 79 11.80 -8.06 -5.31
C VAL A 79 11.17 -8.76 -4.10
N ASP A 80 12.03 -9.33 -3.27
CA ASP A 80 11.79 -10.08 -2.03
C ASP A 80 11.14 -9.24 -0.89
N THR A 81 10.67 -8.03 -1.21
CA THR A 81 10.09 -7.07 -0.25
C THR A 81 8.57 -7.21 -0.21
N THR A 82 8.00 -7.28 0.99
CA THR A 82 6.55 -7.32 1.17
C THR A 82 5.97 -5.92 0.94
N VAL A 83 5.27 -5.69 -0.18
CA VAL A 83 4.76 -4.34 -0.55
C VAL A 83 3.24 -4.18 -0.52
N THR A 84 2.52 -5.28 -0.32
CA THR A 84 1.06 -5.28 -0.20
C THR A 84 0.62 -6.35 0.81
N PHE A 85 -0.38 -6.02 1.62
CA PHE A 85 -1.07 -7.04 2.41
C PHE A 85 -1.96 -7.89 1.50
N GLY A 86 -1.67 -9.19 1.42
CA GLY A 86 -2.38 -10.11 0.53
C GLY A 86 -3.90 -10.10 0.76
N GLU A 87 -4.65 -9.59 -0.23
CA GLU A 87 -6.10 -9.74 -0.30
C GLU A 87 -6.50 -10.56 -1.51
N ARG A 88 -7.47 -11.45 -1.28
CA ARG A 88 -7.95 -12.43 -2.25
C ARG A 88 -8.88 -11.82 -3.32
N GLU A 89 -9.26 -10.56 -3.17
CA GLU A 89 -10.23 -9.88 -4.03
C GLU A 89 -9.64 -8.64 -4.70
N ASN A 90 -9.64 -8.66 -6.04
CA ASN A 90 -9.28 -7.55 -6.90
C ASN A 90 -10.49 -6.61 -7.05
N GLY A 91 -10.57 -5.54 -6.26
CA GLY A 91 -11.53 -4.47 -6.52
C GLY A 91 -11.77 -3.53 -5.34
N GLY A 92 -12.27 -2.33 -5.65
CA GLY A 92 -12.71 -1.36 -4.65
C GLY A 92 -11.58 -0.67 -3.88
N ARG A 93 -10.37 -0.59 -4.46
CA ARG A 93 -9.26 0.15 -3.87
C ARG A 93 -9.56 1.64 -3.90
N ARG A 94 -9.18 2.33 -2.84
CA ARG A 94 -9.18 3.79 -2.77
C ARG A 94 -7.75 4.28 -2.59
N PHE A 95 -7.46 5.35 -3.30
CA PHE A 95 -6.15 5.99 -3.33
C PHE A 95 -6.29 7.35 -2.67
N SER A 96 -5.48 7.62 -1.65
CA SER A 96 -5.53 8.88 -0.92
C SER A 96 -4.14 9.47 -0.78
N GLU A 97 -3.93 10.68 -1.30
CA GLU A 97 -2.69 11.41 -1.10
C GLU A 97 -2.62 11.99 0.31
N LEU A 98 -1.47 11.84 0.97
CA LEU A 98 -1.18 12.38 2.29
C LEU A 98 -0.64 13.81 2.14
N ILE A 99 -1.56 14.78 2.14
CA ILE A 99 -1.34 16.15 1.63
C ILE A 99 -0.19 16.88 2.33
N THR A 100 0.05 16.61 3.60
CA THR A 100 1.05 17.34 4.41
C THR A 100 2.38 16.60 4.57
N LEU A 101 2.48 15.38 4.04
CA LEU A 101 3.68 14.54 4.23
C LEU A 101 4.68 14.61 3.09
N TRP A 102 4.44 15.44 2.07
CA TRP A 102 5.34 15.51 0.92
C TRP A 102 6.76 15.94 1.33
N GLN A 103 7.74 15.51 0.55
CA GLN A 103 9.14 15.91 0.72
C GLN A 103 9.64 16.58 -0.56
N LYS A 104 10.42 17.65 -0.39
CA LYS A 104 11.13 18.31 -1.48
C LYS A 104 12.61 17.97 -1.41
N GLU A 105 13.17 17.61 -2.56
CA GLU A 105 14.58 17.35 -2.73
C GLU A 105 15.13 18.28 -3.81
N ASP A 106 15.99 19.22 -3.42
CA ASP A 106 16.60 20.17 -4.34
C ASP A 106 17.81 19.55 -5.06
N ILE A 107 17.89 19.75 -6.38
CA ILE A 107 19.00 19.32 -7.23
C ILE A 107 19.50 20.49 -8.09
N TYR A 108 20.67 20.34 -8.71
CA TYR A 108 21.23 21.42 -9.54
C TYR A 108 20.29 21.87 -10.69
N ALA A 109 19.54 20.93 -11.28
CA ALA A 109 18.68 21.17 -12.43
C ALA A 109 17.21 21.54 -12.08
N GLY A 110 16.85 21.57 -10.80
CA GLY A 110 15.44 21.67 -10.38
C GLY A 110 15.20 21.11 -8.99
N TYR A 111 14.03 20.54 -8.78
CA TYR A 111 13.71 19.81 -7.54
C TYR A 111 12.74 18.67 -7.79
N PHE A 112 12.75 17.67 -6.92
CA PHE A 112 11.74 16.63 -6.86
C PHE A 112 10.74 16.92 -5.74
N ILE A 113 9.47 16.62 -5.99
CA ILE A 113 8.43 16.49 -4.96
C ILE A 113 8.07 15.02 -4.85
N ASN A 114 8.25 14.48 -3.65
CA ASN A 114 7.83 13.13 -3.28
C ASN A 114 6.51 13.23 -2.51
N SER A 115 5.43 12.75 -3.13
CA SER A 115 4.11 12.60 -2.50
C SER A 115 3.86 11.13 -2.13
N TYR A 116 3.06 10.91 -1.10
CA TYR A 116 2.72 9.57 -0.61
C TYR A 116 1.23 9.29 -0.79
N ILE A 117 0.92 8.17 -1.40
CA ILE A 117 -0.45 7.73 -1.73
C ILE A 117 -0.74 6.48 -0.93
N LEU A 118 -1.64 6.62 0.04
CA LEU A 118 -2.17 5.55 0.86
C LEU A 118 -3.21 4.76 0.05
N ILE A 119 -3.07 3.43 0.04
CA ILE A 119 -3.98 2.53 -0.65
C ILE A 119 -4.79 1.78 0.39
N THR A 120 -6.10 2.02 0.39
CA THR A 120 -7.03 1.26 1.22
C THR A 120 -7.83 0.30 0.37
N ASN A 121 -8.18 -0.84 0.94
CA ASN A 121 -9.11 -1.77 0.32
C ASN A 121 -10.57 -1.29 0.43
N ARG A 122 -11.49 -2.12 -0.06
CA ARG A 122 -12.94 -1.90 0.04
C ARG A 122 -13.47 -1.80 1.48
N ASN A 123 -12.73 -2.34 2.46
CA ASN A 123 -13.09 -2.39 3.88
C ASN A 123 -12.43 -1.27 4.70
N ASP A 124 -11.96 -0.19 4.05
CA ASP A 124 -11.26 0.93 4.68
C ASP A 124 -9.92 0.58 5.34
N ARG A 125 -9.37 -0.61 5.10
CA ARG A 125 -8.09 -1.01 5.70
C ARG A 125 -6.94 -0.62 4.81
N VAL A 126 -5.91 -0.06 5.43
CA VAL A 126 -4.65 0.24 4.74
C VAL A 126 -3.99 -1.06 4.28
N ASN A 127 -3.73 -1.13 2.97
CA ASN A 127 -3.20 -2.29 2.28
C ASN A 127 -1.76 -2.07 1.79
N ALA A 128 -1.48 -0.87 1.29
CA ALA A 128 -0.19 -0.53 0.71
C ALA A 128 0.01 0.99 0.70
N MET A 129 1.22 1.40 0.36
CA MET A 129 1.55 2.80 0.08
C MET A 129 2.39 2.89 -1.19
N MET A 130 2.11 3.89 -2.01
CA MET A 130 2.92 4.25 -3.17
C MET A 130 3.57 5.62 -2.95
N LYS A 131 4.80 5.77 -3.41
CA LYS A 131 5.45 7.07 -3.57
C LYS A 131 5.29 7.53 -5.01
N ARG A 132 4.87 8.78 -5.19
CA ARG A 132 4.88 9.50 -6.47
C ARG A 132 5.98 10.56 -6.42
N THR A 133 6.94 10.46 -7.32
CA THR A 133 8.04 11.42 -7.47
C THR A 133 7.83 12.26 -8.72
N THR A 134 7.69 13.57 -8.55
CA THR A 134 7.45 14.52 -9.63
C THR A 134 8.63 15.47 -9.75
N PHE A 135 9.21 15.61 -10.94
CA PHE A 135 10.34 16.50 -11.20
C PHE A 135 9.86 17.88 -11.68
N TYR A 136 10.47 18.93 -11.15
CA TYR A 136 10.25 20.31 -11.58
C TYR A 136 11.58 20.92 -11.99
N GLY A 137 11.76 21.12 -13.30
CA GLY A 137 12.97 21.73 -13.87
C GLY A 137 13.03 23.24 -13.63
N ASN A 138 14.25 23.80 -13.64
CA ASN A 138 14.49 25.24 -13.50
C ASN A 138 14.08 26.07 -14.74
N ASN A 139 13.65 25.43 -15.84
CA ASN A 139 13.28 26.13 -17.07
C ASN A 139 11.81 26.57 -17.02
N HIS A 140 11.56 27.88 -17.01
CA HIS A 140 10.23 28.51 -17.00
C HIS A 140 9.44 28.40 -18.32
N HIS A 141 9.89 27.60 -19.28
CA HIS A 141 9.07 27.32 -20.44
C HIS A 141 8.03 26.27 -20.07
N ALA A 142 6.80 26.46 -20.54
CA ALA A 142 5.63 25.63 -20.24
C ALA A 142 5.88 24.17 -20.66
N GLU A 143 6.60 23.44 -19.83
CA GLU A 143 6.75 22.01 -19.94
C GLU A 143 5.39 21.36 -19.58
N PRO A 144 5.04 20.24 -20.23
CA PRO A 144 3.85 19.48 -19.88
C PRO A 144 3.87 19.18 -18.38
N GLU A 145 2.68 19.08 -17.76
CA GLU A 145 2.54 18.68 -16.35
C GLU A 145 3.49 17.50 -16.08
N PRO A 146 4.43 17.64 -15.14
CA PRO A 146 5.47 16.65 -14.96
C PRO A 146 4.85 15.30 -14.61
N GLU A 147 5.07 14.30 -15.47
CA GLU A 147 4.60 12.94 -15.25
C GLU A 147 5.29 12.37 -14.00
N GLY A 148 4.51 12.12 -12.96
CA GLY A 148 5.02 11.52 -11.74
C GLY A 148 5.46 10.07 -11.97
N VAL A 149 6.65 9.73 -11.50
CA VAL A 149 7.12 8.33 -11.43
C VAL A 149 6.60 7.69 -10.16
N TYR A 150 6.04 6.49 -10.26
CA TYR A 150 5.46 5.78 -9.13
C TYR A 150 6.33 4.60 -8.69
N SER A 151 6.39 4.38 -7.38
CA SER A 151 7.07 3.25 -6.76
C SER A 151 6.28 2.75 -5.56
N MET A 152 6.44 1.47 -5.22
CA MET A 152 5.83 0.87 -4.04
C MET A 152 6.72 1.10 -2.82
N CYS A 153 6.11 1.41 -1.68
CA CYS A 153 6.81 1.41 -0.40
C CYS A 153 6.83 0.00 0.20
N GLU A 154 7.92 -0.34 0.88
CA GLU A 154 8.04 -1.59 1.62
C GLU A 154 7.21 -1.54 2.89
N ILE A 155 6.57 -2.66 3.26
CA ILE A 155 5.80 -2.77 4.50
C ILE A 155 6.75 -3.04 5.66
N LEU A 156 6.60 -2.24 6.72
CA LEU A 156 7.20 -2.44 8.04
C LEU A 156 6.13 -3.05 8.97
N ILE A 157 6.49 -4.12 9.69
CA ILE A 157 5.65 -4.85 10.64
C ILE A 157 6.46 -5.12 11.90
#